data_AF-A0A921QZR8-F1
#
_entry.id   AF-A0A921QZR8-F1
#
_cell.length_a   1.000
_cell.length_b   1.000
_cell.length_c   1.000
_cell.angle_alpha   90.00
_cell.angle_beta   90.00
_cell.angle_gamma   90.00
#
_symmetry.space_group_name_H-M   'P 1'
#
loop_
_entity.id
_entity.type
_entity.pdbx_description
1 polymer ?
#
loop_
_entity_poly.entity_id
_entity_poly.type
_entity_poly.pdbx_seq_one_letter_code
_entity_poly.pdbx_strand_id
1 'polypeptide(L)' 'MEYEGLTFVTVRGAGHEVPLHRPEQALFLFKQFLQGEPMPAEAKNASLIQLPSEKAHSY' A
#
# COMPACT_ATOMS: atom_id res chain seq x y z
N MET A 1 9.93 4.62 5.84
CA MET A 1 10.12 5.95 6.45
C MET A 1 8.83 6.26 7.15
N GLU A 2 8.88 6.46 8.47
CA GLU A 2 7.73 6.76 9.31
C GLU A 2 7.95 8.15 9.89
N TYR A 3 6.91 8.98 9.88
CA TYR A 3 6.97 10.34 10.41
C TYR A 3 6.17 10.39 11.71
N GLU A 4 6.73 10.98 12.76
CA GLU A 4 5.99 11.17 14.01
C GLU A 4 4.90 12.23 13.81
N GLY A 5 3.65 11.86 14.06
CA GLY A 5 2.49 12.77 13.98
C GLY A 5 2.00 13.10 12.55
N LEU A 6 2.55 12.45 11.50
CA LEU A 6 2.13 12.68 10.12
C LEU A 6 1.96 11.37 9.36
N THR A 7 0.78 11.19 8.75
CA THR A 7 0.53 10.12 7.78
C THR A 7 0.50 10.72 6.37
N PHE A 8 1.45 10.31 5.53
CA PHE A 8 1.51 10.70 4.13
C PHE A 8 1.10 9.53 3.23
N VAL A 9 0.13 9.76 2.33
CA VAL A 9 -0.43 8.74 1.44
C VAL A 9 -0.42 9.25 0.01
N THR A 10 -0.01 8.39 -0.93
CA THR A 10 -0.16 8.66 -2.36
C THR A 10 -1.28 7.80 -2.93
N VAL A 11 -2.15 8.40 -3.74
CA VAL A 11 -3.21 7.66 -4.44
C VAL A 11 -2.76 7.48 -5.89
N ARG A 12 -2.23 6.29 -6.19
CA ARG A 12 -1.70 5.96 -7.52
C ARG A 12 -2.76 6.23 -8.58
N GLY A 13 -2.42 7.04 -9.59
CA GLY A 13 -3.26 7.34 -10.74
C GLY A 13 -4.40 8.34 -10.49
N ALA A 14 -4.44 8.99 -9.33
CA ALA A 14 -5.24 10.20 -9.13
C ALA A 14 -4.49 11.44 -9.63
N GLY A 15 -5.22 12.41 -10.21
CA GLY A 15 -4.70 13.75 -10.49
C GLY A 15 -4.85 14.70 -9.30
N HIS A 16 -4.90 16.01 -9.58
CA HIS A 16 -5.08 17.05 -8.55
C HIS A 16 -6.35 16.84 -7.70
N GLU A 17 -7.46 16.46 -8.35
CA GLU A 17 -8.72 16.17 -7.67
C GLU A 17 -8.85 14.67 -7.40
N VAL A 18 -8.31 14.21 -6.27
CA VAL A 18 -8.31 12.78 -5.92
C VAL A 18 -9.71 12.14 -5.92
N PRO A 19 -10.75 12.75 -5.31
CA PRO A 19 -12.08 12.16 -5.27
C PRO A 19 -12.75 12.04 -6.65
N LEU A 20 -12.39 12.90 -7.62
CA LEU A 20 -12.90 12.83 -8.98
C LEU A 20 -12.32 11.63 -9.74
N HIS A 21 -10.99 11.43 -9.63
CA HIS A 21 -10.28 10.41 -10.41
C HIS A 21 -10.30 9.02 -9.78
N ARG A 22 -10.38 8.95 -8.45
CA ARG A 22 -10.27 7.73 -7.63
C ARG A 22 -11.29 7.76 -6.48
N PRO A 23 -12.60 7.76 -6.78
CA PRO A 23 -13.65 7.96 -5.77
C PRO A 23 -13.64 6.90 -4.66
N GLU A 24 -13.40 5.64 -5.01
CA GLU A 24 -13.37 4.54 -4.04
C GLU A 24 -12.18 4.66 -3.08
N GLN A 25 -10.98 4.89 -3.62
CA GLN A 25 -9.77 5.05 -2.82
C GLN A 25 -9.84 6.31 -1.95
N ALA A 26 -10.41 7.40 -2.46
CA ALA A 26 -10.60 8.64 -1.71
C ALA A 26 -11.55 8.45 -0.53
N LEU A 27 -12.67 7.76 -0.74
CA LEU A 27 -13.62 7.46 0.34
C LEU A 27 -13.01 6.54 1.40
N PHE A 28 -12.28 5.51 0.98
CA PHE A 28 -11.60 4.60 1.90
C PHE A 28 -10.55 5.35 2.74
N LEU A 29 -9.69 6.14 2.09
CA LEU A 29 -8.70 7.00 2.76
C LEU A 29 -9.37 7.91 3.78
N PHE A 30 -10.49 8.55 3.41
CA PHE A 30 -11.20 9.46 4.30
C PHE A 30 -11.79 8.75 5.52
N LYS A 31 -12.33 7.53 5.36
CA LYS A 31 -12.80 6.71 6.48
C LYS A 31 -11.67 6.34 7.45
N GLN A 32 -10.55 5.87 6.93
CA GLN A 32 -9.37 5.53 7.73
C GLN A 32 -8.84 6.75 8.50
N PHE A 33 -8.78 7.90 7.83
CA PHE A 33 -8.36 9.16 8.45
C PHE A 33 -9.23 9.54 9.66
N LEU A 34 -10.56 9.45 9.53
CA LEU A 34 -11.47 9.74 10.65
C LEU A 34 -11.36 8.73 11.79
N GLN A 35 -11.01 7.49 11.49
CA GLN A 35 -10.82 6.43 12.49
C GLN A 35 -9.43 6.48 13.15
N GLY A 36 -8.49 7.22 12.57
CA GLY A 36 -7.08 7.21 13.02
C GLY A 36 -6.34 5.91 12.69
N GLU A 37 -6.86 5.11 11.76
CA GLU A 37 -6.29 3.82 11.40
C GLU A 37 -5.35 3.95 10.18
N PRO A 38 -4.24 3.22 10.14
CA PRO A 38 -3.30 3.29 9.03
C PRO A 38 -3.92 2.74 7.73
N MET A 39 -3.41 3.22 6.59
CA MET A 39 -3.74 2.62 5.30
C MET A 39 -3.17 1.19 5.22
N PRO A 40 -3.85 0.25 4.53
CA PRO A 40 -3.31 -1.07 4.28
C PRO A 40 -2.00 -0.95 3.51
N ALA A 41 -0.88 -1.22 4.18
CA ALA A 41 0.37 -1.48 3.48
C ALA A 41 0.23 -2.80 2.74
N GLU A 42 0.89 -2.94 1.59
CA GLU A 42 1.12 -4.24 0.97
C GLU A 42 1.51 -5.22 2.07
N ALA A 43 0.68 -6.25 2.28
CA ALA A 43 0.99 -7.27 3.25
C ALA A 43 2.40 -7.75 2.92
N LYS A 44 3.34 -7.63 3.86
CA LYS A 44 4.68 -8.23 3.75
C LYS A 44 4.63 -9.76 3.55
N ASN A 45 3.42 -10.33 3.44
CA ASN A 45 3.09 -11.74 3.35
C ASN A 45 2.32 -12.08 2.06
N ALA A 46 2.31 -11.22 1.02
CA ALA A 46 1.70 -11.53 -0.28
C ALA A 46 2.67 -12.19 -1.29
N SER A 47 3.93 -12.40 -0.92
CA SER A 47 4.92 -13.08 -1.76
C SER A 47 5.83 -14.03 -0.96
N LEU A 48 5.23 -14.90 -0.13
CA LEU A 48 5.77 -16.25 0.05
C LEU A 48 5.28 -17.15 -1.11
N ILE A 49 5.49 -16.69 -2.35
CA ILE A 49 5.67 -17.63 -3.44
C ILE A 49 7.10 -18.12 -3.22
N GLN A 50 7.23 -19.25 -2.54
CA GLN A 50 8.46 -20.01 -2.45
C GLN A 50 8.93 -20.30 -3.88
N LEU A 51 9.78 -19.42 -4.43
CA LEU A 51 10.63 -19.80 -5.55
C LEU A 51 11.49 -20.95 -5.01
N PRO A 52 11.44 -22.17 -5.60
CA PRO A 52 12.29 -23.24 -5.15
C PRO A 52 13.74 -22.76 -5.27
N SER A 53 14.38 -22.64 -4.11
CA SER A 53 15.80 -22.38 -3.92
C SER A 53 16.61 -23.26 -4.88
N GLU A 54 17.54 -22.61 -5.56
CA GLU A 54 18.51 -23.19 -6.49
C GLU A 54 18.96 -24.60 -6.06
N LYS A 55 18.68 -25.60 -6.89
CA LYS A 55 19.57 -26.76 -6.92
C LYS A 55 20.86 -26.31 -7.60
N ALA A 56 21.87 -25.98 -6.79
CA ALA A 56 23.25 -26.14 -7.21
C ALA A 56 23.44 -27.60 -7.62
N HIS A 57 23.57 -27.86 -8.91
CA HIS A 57 24.25 -29.05 -9.43
C HIS A 57 25.36 -28.55 -10.33
N SER A 58 26.57 -28.75 -9.82
CA SER A 58 27.83 -28.71 -10.53
C SER A 58 27.73 -29.44 -11.87
N TYR A 59 28.16 -28.78 -12.94
CA TYR A 59 29.04 -29.33 -13.99
C TYR A 59 29.76 -28.17 -14.67
#